data_AF-A0A674F4T0-F1
#
_entry.id   AF-A0A674F4T0-F1
#
_cell.length_a   1.000
_cell.length_b   1.000
_cell.length_c   1.000
_cell.angle_alpha   90.00
_cell.angle_beta   90.00
_cell.angle_gamma   90.00
#
_symmetry.space_group_name_H-M   'P 1'
#
loop_
_entity.id
_entity.type
_entity.pdbx_description
1 polymer ?
#
loop_
_entity_poly.entity_id
_entity_poly.type
_entity_poly.pdbx_seq_one_letter_code
_entity_poly.pdbx_strand_id
1 'polypeptide(L)'
;YDMNRDTTFPDWLTPRPGSCGVHCRELHAGGERPTPSPAAAPERRPFSRVTPEDLAFFSKIIPGRTITDPDILETSNVDWLKSVRVYLCSNVALCFSCRYCNSRNLAVSPQGGNTGLVGGSVPVYDEIILSTALMNIVLNFDSVSGQYRCVFESLSLFLEDRDYIMPLDLGAKGSCHIGGNVATNAGGLRLICYGSLQGTVLGLEVVLADGRVLDYLATLRKDNTGYDLKQLFIGSEGTLGVISAVTILCPRKPKAVNVAFLGRSGNRAVHRYERTPERQGQECGGIRTRW
;
A
#
# COMPACT_ATOMS: atom_id res chain seq x y z
N TYR A 1 19.68 32.69 64.86
CA TYR A 1 18.79 33.85 64.88
C TYR A 1 17.80 33.71 63.74
N ASP A 2 16.59 33.35 64.14
CA ASP A 2 15.28 33.75 63.63
C ASP A 2 15.02 34.27 62.19
N MET A 3 13.87 33.80 61.70
CA MET A 3 12.86 34.38 60.80
C MET A 3 13.12 34.61 59.30
N ASN A 4 12.48 33.73 58.51
CA ASN A 4 11.36 34.02 57.58
C ASN A 4 11.31 35.36 56.82
N ARG A 5 11.23 35.27 55.48
CA ARG A 5 10.04 35.69 54.70
C ARG A 5 10.05 35.16 53.25
N ASP A 6 9.01 34.38 52.95
CA ASP A 6 8.20 34.28 51.74
C ASP A 6 8.85 34.09 50.35
N THR A 7 8.57 32.92 49.74
CA THR A 7 7.59 32.86 48.64
C THR A 7 7.18 31.42 48.36
N THR A 8 5.87 31.23 48.28
CA THR A 8 5.11 29.99 48.09
C THR A 8 5.30 29.41 46.68
N PHE A 9 5.50 28.08 46.59
CA PHE A 9 5.23 27.29 45.39
C PHE A 9 4.22 26.17 45.73
N PRO A 10 3.20 25.92 44.89
CA PRO A 10 2.07 25.06 45.22
C PRO A 10 2.34 23.55 45.08
N ASP A 11 2.23 22.85 46.21
CA ASP A 11 1.49 21.60 46.54
C ASP A 11 1.05 20.52 45.50
N TRP A 12 1.64 20.38 44.31
CA TRP A 12 1.28 19.28 43.38
C TRP A 12 2.35 18.21 43.13
N LEU A 13 3.47 18.21 43.86
CA LEU A 13 4.61 17.31 43.61
C LEU A 13 4.95 16.29 44.71
N THR A 14 4.01 15.91 45.58
CA THR A 14 4.22 14.76 46.48
C THR A 14 3.01 13.80 46.50
N PRO A 15 3.19 12.50 46.20
CA PRO A 15 2.09 11.54 46.21
C PRO A 15 1.80 11.09 47.66
N ARG A 16 0.55 11.27 48.12
CA ARG A 16 0.06 10.72 49.39
C ARG A 16 -0.46 9.28 49.20
N PRO A 17 -0.24 8.37 50.16
CA PRO A 17 -0.80 7.02 50.12
C PRO A 17 -2.25 7.06 50.63
N GLY A 18 -3.21 6.76 49.76
CA GLY A 18 -4.63 6.73 50.14
C GLY A 18 -5.52 6.31 48.97
N SER A 19 -6.24 5.22 49.16
CA SER A 19 -7.13 4.51 48.23
C SER A 19 -7.96 5.40 47.30
N CYS A 20 -7.59 5.44 46.02
CA CYS A 20 -8.48 5.82 44.92
C CYS A 20 -8.53 4.63 43.98
N GLY A 21 -9.67 3.94 43.93
CA GLY A 21 -9.90 2.83 43.03
C GLY A 21 -9.69 3.29 41.60
N VAL A 22 -8.62 2.80 40.97
CA VAL A 22 -8.40 2.94 39.54
C VAL A 22 -9.56 2.21 38.86
N HIS A 23 -10.56 2.94 38.39
CA HIS A 23 -11.45 2.43 37.34
C HIS A 23 -10.62 2.37 36.06
N CYS A 24 -9.78 1.35 35.99
CA CYS A 24 -9.26 0.83 34.75
C CYS A 24 -10.52 0.40 33.99
N ARG A 25 -10.92 1.16 32.98
CA ARG A 25 -11.87 0.64 32.00
C ARG A 25 -11.12 -0.52 31.35
N GLU A 26 -11.40 -1.73 31.84
CA GLU A 26 -11.05 -2.96 31.15
C GLU A 26 -11.56 -2.77 29.71
N LEU A 27 -10.64 -2.57 28.77
CA LEU A 27 -10.94 -2.82 27.37
C LEU A 27 -11.46 -4.24 27.36
N HIS A 28 -12.73 -4.41 27.02
CA HIS A 28 -13.43 -5.69 27.00
C HIS A 28 -12.59 -6.77 26.30
N ALA A 29 -11.73 -7.45 27.06
CA ALA A 29 -10.96 -8.63 26.68
C ALA A 29 -11.80 -9.89 26.94
N GLY A 30 -13.12 -9.76 26.86
CA GLY A 30 -14.11 -10.79 27.18
C GLY A 30 -15.35 -10.76 26.28
N GLY A 31 -15.29 -10.04 25.14
CA GLY A 31 -16.27 -10.26 24.09
C GLY A 31 -15.94 -11.55 23.36
N GLU A 32 -16.92 -12.44 23.17
CA GLU A 32 -16.79 -13.53 22.20
C GLU A 32 -16.19 -12.97 20.91
N ARG A 33 -15.16 -13.65 20.38
CA ARG A 33 -14.63 -13.31 19.04
C ARG A 33 -15.84 -13.21 18.10
N PRO A 34 -15.98 -12.14 17.31
CA PRO A 34 -17.07 -12.06 16.36
C PRO A 34 -17.09 -13.35 15.55
N THR A 35 -18.17 -14.12 15.69
CA THR A 35 -18.38 -15.29 14.85
C THR A 35 -18.50 -14.77 13.43
N PRO A 36 -17.66 -15.24 12.49
CA PRO A 36 -17.74 -14.78 11.11
C PRO A 36 -19.16 -15.08 10.62
N SER A 37 -19.92 -14.03 10.30
CA SER A 37 -21.27 -14.20 9.78
C SER A 37 -21.18 -14.91 8.43
N PRO A 38 -21.70 -16.14 8.29
CA PRO A 38 -21.67 -16.87 7.02
C PRO A 38 -22.44 -16.15 5.90
N ALA A 39 -23.29 -15.17 6.27
CA ALA A 39 -24.15 -14.42 5.36
C ALA A 39 -23.47 -13.23 4.66
N ALA A 40 -22.23 -12.87 5.01
CA ALA A 40 -21.54 -11.72 4.42
C ALA A 40 -20.62 -12.08 3.23
N ALA A 41 -20.18 -13.34 3.14
CA ALA A 41 -19.30 -13.78 2.06
C ALA A 41 -20.11 -14.17 0.81
N PRO A 42 -19.75 -13.68 -0.39
CA PRO A 42 -20.42 -14.05 -1.63
C PRO A 42 -20.23 -15.54 -1.92
N GLU A 43 -21.19 -16.22 -2.54
CA GLU A 43 -21.07 -17.64 -2.87
C GLU A 43 -19.82 -17.98 -3.69
N ARG A 44 -19.20 -19.13 -3.40
CA ARG A 44 -18.04 -19.63 -4.15
C ARG A 44 -18.45 -19.92 -5.59
N ARG A 45 -17.87 -19.16 -6.51
CA ARG A 45 -18.03 -19.37 -7.95
C ARG A 45 -17.51 -20.76 -8.41
N PRO A 46 -17.95 -21.28 -9.57
CA PRO A 46 -17.60 -22.62 -10.05
C PRO A 46 -16.16 -22.69 -10.60
N PHE A 47 -15.17 -22.31 -9.79
CA PHE A 47 -13.75 -22.51 -10.06
C PHE A 47 -13.32 -23.93 -9.68
N SER A 48 -12.33 -24.44 -10.39
CA SER A 48 -11.66 -25.70 -10.04
C SER A 48 -10.98 -25.59 -8.68
N ARG A 49 -10.64 -26.73 -8.08
CA ARG A 49 -9.82 -26.81 -6.87
C ARG A 49 -8.40 -27.23 -7.25
N VAL A 50 -7.43 -26.79 -6.45
CA VAL A 50 -6.02 -27.16 -6.64
C VAL A 50 -5.83 -28.65 -6.37
N THR A 51 -5.19 -29.36 -7.31
CA THR A 51 -4.83 -30.78 -7.17
C THR A 51 -3.33 -30.97 -6.93
N PRO A 52 -2.87 -32.16 -6.51
CA PRO A 52 -1.44 -32.45 -6.39
C PRO A 52 -0.66 -32.26 -7.69
N GLU A 53 -1.27 -32.49 -8.85
CA GLU A 53 -0.66 -32.24 -10.16
C GLU A 53 -0.44 -30.74 -10.40
N ASP A 54 -1.39 -29.90 -9.98
CA ASP A 54 -1.25 -28.45 -10.05
C ASP A 54 -0.07 -27.98 -9.17
N LEU A 55 0.06 -28.53 -7.97
CA LEU A 55 1.19 -28.24 -7.07
C LEU A 55 2.54 -28.68 -7.64
N ALA A 56 2.60 -29.87 -8.25
CA ALA A 56 3.80 -30.37 -8.91
C ALA A 56 4.20 -29.48 -10.09
N PHE A 57 3.21 -28.99 -10.85
CA PHE A 57 3.42 -28.04 -11.93
C PHE A 57 4.00 -26.71 -11.42
N PHE A 58 3.41 -26.11 -10.38
CA PHE A 58 3.96 -24.87 -9.80
C PHE A 58 5.36 -25.06 -9.22
N SER A 59 5.61 -26.18 -8.55
CA SER A 59 6.93 -26.51 -7.98
C SER A 59 7.99 -26.71 -9.05
N LYS A 60 7.59 -27.17 -10.25
CA LYS A 60 8.49 -27.30 -11.40
C LYS A 60 8.83 -25.94 -12.03
N ILE A 61 7.88 -25.02 -12.11
CA ILE A 61 8.10 -23.68 -12.68
C ILE A 61 8.95 -22.83 -11.74
N ILE A 62 8.61 -22.81 -10.45
CA ILE A 62 9.37 -22.05 -9.45
C ILE A 62 9.76 -22.97 -8.28
N PRO A 63 10.90 -23.66 -8.39
CA PRO A 63 11.40 -24.54 -7.35
C PRO A 63 11.53 -23.84 -5.99
N GLY A 64 10.97 -24.47 -4.95
CA GLY A 64 11.07 -24.00 -3.56
C GLY A 64 10.20 -22.78 -3.23
N ARG A 65 9.31 -22.34 -4.13
CA ARG A 65 8.43 -21.18 -3.92
C ARG A 65 6.94 -21.50 -3.97
N THR A 66 6.59 -22.78 -4.06
CA THR A 66 5.23 -23.27 -3.84
C THR A 66 5.07 -23.55 -2.34
N ILE A 67 4.35 -22.67 -1.65
CA ILE A 67 4.14 -22.79 -0.20
C ILE A 67 2.75 -23.37 0.03
N THR A 68 2.71 -24.51 0.74
CA THR A 68 1.48 -25.24 1.08
C THR A 68 1.33 -25.44 2.58
N ASP A 69 2.33 -25.05 3.37
CA ASP A 69 2.33 -25.19 4.83
C ASP A 69 1.27 -24.25 5.44
N PRO A 70 0.24 -24.79 6.13
CA PRO A 70 -0.83 -23.99 6.73
C PRO A 70 -0.33 -22.89 7.67
N ASP A 71 0.73 -23.16 8.43
CA ASP A 71 1.24 -22.23 9.44
C ASP A 71 1.88 -20.99 8.78
N ILE A 72 2.55 -21.19 7.64
CA ILE A 72 3.13 -20.10 6.86
C ILE A 72 2.02 -19.30 6.16
N LEU A 73 1.02 -20.00 5.64
CA LEU A 73 -0.08 -19.42 4.88
C LEU A 73 -1.03 -18.57 5.73
N GLU A 74 -1.12 -18.81 7.04
CA GLU A 74 -2.02 -18.07 7.94
C GLU A 74 -1.81 -16.55 7.80
N THR A 75 -0.56 -16.11 7.76
CA THR A 75 -0.21 -14.68 7.65
C THR A 75 -0.68 -14.02 6.35
N SER A 76 -0.75 -14.79 5.26
CA SER A 76 -1.16 -14.30 3.94
C SER A 76 -2.67 -14.38 3.71
N ASN A 77 -3.38 -15.17 4.52
CA ASN A 77 -4.85 -15.32 4.45
C ASN A 77 -5.61 -14.40 5.42
N VAL A 78 -4.89 -13.64 6.25
CA VAL A 78 -5.49 -12.67 7.18
C VAL A 78 -5.17 -11.26 6.69
N ASP A 79 -6.20 -10.43 6.62
CA ASP A 79 -6.06 -9.05 6.18
C ASP A 79 -5.36 -8.19 7.24
N TRP A 80 -4.95 -6.98 6.86
CA TRP A 80 -4.25 -6.06 7.76
C TRP A 80 -5.06 -5.70 9.01
N LEU A 81 -6.38 -5.57 8.90
CA LEU A 81 -7.27 -5.26 10.03
C LEU A 81 -7.65 -6.50 10.85
N LYS A 82 -7.22 -7.70 10.44
CA LYS A 82 -7.52 -8.99 11.06
C LYS A 82 -9.02 -9.30 11.17
N SER A 83 -9.82 -8.63 10.34
CA SER A 83 -11.28 -8.70 10.30
C SER A 83 -11.77 -9.74 9.31
N VAL A 84 -11.02 -9.98 8.23
CA VAL A 84 -11.25 -11.04 7.25
C VAL A 84 -10.18 -12.12 7.47
N ARG A 85 -10.63 -13.33 7.75
CA ARG A 85 -9.78 -14.51 7.92
C ARG A 85 -10.33 -15.64 7.08
N VAL A 86 -9.49 -16.20 6.22
CA VAL A 86 -9.85 -17.38 5.44
C VAL A 86 -8.93 -18.53 5.84
N TYR A 87 -9.53 -19.62 6.30
CA TYR A 87 -8.83 -20.79 6.84
C TYR A 87 -8.70 -21.94 5.84
N LEU A 88 -8.84 -21.66 4.54
CA LEU A 88 -8.74 -22.67 3.48
C LEU A 88 -7.35 -22.61 2.84
N CYS A 89 -6.76 -23.78 2.56
CA CYS A 89 -5.40 -23.99 2.06
C CYS A 89 -5.14 -23.25 0.74
N SER A 90 -4.84 -21.96 0.82
CA SER A 90 -4.50 -21.13 -0.32
C SER A 90 -3.02 -21.31 -0.61
N ASN A 91 -2.69 -22.14 -1.60
CA ASN A 91 -1.31 -22.35 -2.00
C ASN A 91 -0.74 -21.03 -2.55
N VAL A 92 0.46 -20.64 -2.11
CA VAL A 92 1.16 -19.48 -2.70
C VAL A 92 1.97 -19.98 -3.87
N ALA A 93 1.65 -19.51 -5.06
CA ALA A 93 2.49 -19.68 -6.24
C ALA A 93 3.01 -18.29 -6.63
N LEU A 94 4.32 -18.11 -6.63
CA LEU A 94 4.94 -16.92 -7.19
C LEU A 94 4.94 -17.02 -8.73
N CYS A 95 4.65 -15.91 -9.40
CA CYS A 95 4.81 -15.53 -10.80
C CYS A 95 4.68 -16.56 -11.97
N PHE A 96 3.98 -16.13 -13.04
CA PHE A 96 4.02 -16.68 -14.41
C PHE A 96 3.30 -18.01 -14.72
N SER A 97 2.18 -18.29 -14.07
CA SER A 97 1.23 -19.25 -14.65
C SER A 97 -0.24 -18.84 -14.65
N CYS A 98 -0.52 -17.56 -14.88
CA CYS A 98 -1.88 -17.12 -15.24
C CYS A 98 -2.45 -17.98 -16.38
N ARG A 99 -1.62 -18.33 -17.39
CA ARG A 99 -2.01 -19.23 -18.47
C ARG A 99 -2.46 -20.61 -17.98
N TYR A 100 -1.73 -21.22 -17.04
CA TYR A 100 -2.09 -22.51 -16.46
C TYR A 100 -3.36 -22.41 -15.61
N CYS A 101 -3.42 -21.43 -14.71
CA CYS A 101 -4.61 -21.18 -13.89
C CYS A 101 -5.85 -20.95 -14.76
N ASN A 102 -5.72 -20.19 -15.86
CA ASN A 102 -6.80 -19.97 -16.82
C ASN A 102 -7.22 -21.28 -17.51
N SER A 103 -6.27 -22.12 -17.95
CA SER A 103 -6.57 -23.41 -18.57
C SER A 103 -7.23 -24.40 -17.61
N ARG A 104 -6.93 -24.30 -16.32
CA ARG A 104 -7.49 -25.14 -15.24
C ARG A 104 -8.71 -24.52 -14.58
N ASN A 105 -9.10 -23.30 -14.94
CA ASN A 105 -10.14 -22.52 -14.27
C ASN A 105 -9.91 -22.39 -12.75
N LEU A 106 -8.67 -22.09 -12.35
CA LEU A 106 -8.28 -21.84 -10.96
C LEU A 106 -8.32 -20.34 -10.68
N ALA A 107 -8.98 -19.95 -9.60
CA ALA A 107 -9.03 -18.55 -9.15
C ALA A 107 -7.68 -18.12 -8.56
N VAL A 108 -7.32 -16.84 -8.78
CA VAL A 108 -6.06 -16.26 -8.34
C VAL A 108 -6.33 -14.94 -7.62
N SER A 109 -5.67 -14.73 -6.47
CA SER A 109 -5.68 -13.50 -5.69
C SER A 109 -4.29 -12.87 -5.69
N PRO A 110 -4.04 -11.79 -6.44
CA PRO A 110 -2.76 -11.10 -6.46
C PRO A 110 -2.49 -10.41 -5.12
N GLN A 111 -1.32 -10.64 -4.54
CA GLN A 111 -0.97 -10.07 -3.24
C GLN A 111 0.39 -9.34 -3.29
N GLY A 112 0.35 -8.08 -2.85
CA GLY A 112 1.53 -7.26 -2.59
C GLY A 112 2.01 -7.37 -1.16
N GLY A 113 2.13 -6.21 -0.50
CA GLY A 113 2.52 -6.12 0.92
C GLY A 113 1.43 -6.48 1.93
N ASN A 114 0.25 -6.91 1.47
CA ASN A 114 -0.93 -7.21 2.29
C ASN A 114 -1.32 -6.08 3.29
N THR A 115 -1.20 -4.81 2.86
CA THR A 115 -1.55 -3.63 3.68
C THR A 115 -2.88 -2.98 3.26
N GLY A 116 -3.69 -3.68 2.46
CA GLY A 116 -4.99 -3.20 2.01
C GLY A 116 -5.98 -3.16 3.17
N LEU A 117 -6.93 -2.21 3.12
CA LEU A 117 -7.90 -1.97 4.20
C LEU A 117 -9.34 -2.36 3.83
N VAL A 118 -9.54 -2.92 2.63
CA VAL A 118 -10.86 -3.24 2.06
C VAL A 118 -11.07 -4.74 1.83
N GLY A 119 -10.15 -5.58 2.31
CA GLY A 119 -10.21 -7.05 2.14
C GLY A 119 -9.81 -7.56 0.75
N GLY A 120 -9.53 -6.69 -0.22
CA GLY A 120 -9.14 -7.09 -1.59
C GLY A 120 -7.76 -7.77 -1.71
N SER A 121 -6.93 -7.71 -0.66
CA SER A 121 -5.58 -8.32 -0.67
C SER A 121 -5.55 -9.76 -0.16
N VAL A 122 -6.67 -10.33 0.28
CA VAL A 122 -6.76 -11.70 0.80
C VAL A 122 -7.81 -12.51 0.04
N PRO A 123 -7.63 -13.84 -0.10
CA PRO A 123 -8.65 -14.71 -0.69
C PRO A 123 -9.94 -14.69 0.14
N VAL A 124 -11.06 -15.08 -0.48
CA VAL A 124 -12.35 -15.31 0.21
C VAL A 124 -12.54 -16.80 0.49
N TYR A 125 -12.05 -17.66 -0.41
CA TYR A 125 -12.16 -19.12 -0.36
C TYR A 125 -10.78 -19.77 -0.54
N ASP A 126 -10.59 -20.50 -1.64
CA ASP A 126 -9.41 -21.29 -1.96
C ASP A 126 -8.71 -20.74 -3.21
N GLU A 127 -8.77 -19.41 -3.43
CA GLU A 127 -8.02 -18.77 -4.49
C GLU A 127 -6.51 -18.89 -4.24
N ILE A 128 -5.76 -19.12 -5.32
CA ILE A 128 -4.29 -19.20 -5.27
C ILE A 128 -3.74 -17.80 -4.98
N ILE A 129 -2.94 -17.65 -3.93
CA ILE A 129 -2.30 -16.38 -3.61
C ILE A 129 -1.08 -16.21 -4.54
N LEU A 130 -1.12 -15.20 -5.38
CA LEU A 130 0.00 -14.81 -6.24
C LEU A 130 0.78 -13.68 -5.57
N SER A 131 1.78 -14.03 -4.77
CA SER A 131 2.61 -13.04 -4.09
C SER A 131 3.58 -12.36 -5.05
N THR A 132 3.80 -11.06 -4.85
CA THR A 132 4.82 -10.26 -5.58
C THR A 132 6.04 -9.96 -4.70
N ALA A 133 6.17 -10.58 -3.52
CA ALA A 133 7.21 -10.24 -2.54
C ALA A 133 8.66 -10.45 -3.04
N LEU A 134 8.89 -11.40 -3.95
CA LEU A 134 10.22 -11.63 -4.54
C LEU A 134 10.46 -10.86 -5.84
N MET A 135 9.47 -10.09 -6.28
CA MET A 135 9.57 -9.28 -7.50
C MET A 135 10.19 -7.93 -7.16
N ASN A 136 11.38 -7.90 -6.55
CA ASN A 136 11.95 -6.74 -5.85
C ASN A 136 13.24 -6.18 -6.49
N ILE A 137 13.32 -6.18 -7.82
CA ILE A 137 14.51 -5.76 -8.57
C ILE A 137 14.28 -4.38 -9.20
N VAL A 138 15.23 -3.47 -9.00
CA VAL A 138 15.32 -2.22 -9.78
C VAL A 138 15.81 -2.54 -11.19
N LEU A 139 15.00 -2.22 -12.21
CA LEU A 139 15.36 -2.49 -13.61
C LEU A 139 16.24 -1.38 -14.18
N ASN A 140 15.85 -0.12 -13.99
CA ASN A 140 16.57 1.01 -14.56
C ASN A 140 16.20 2.32 -13.83
N PHE A 141 17.13 3.27 -13.81
CA PHE A 141 16.88 4.64 -13.37
C PHE A 141 17.59 5.64 -14.29
N ASP A 142 16.82 6.57 -14.86
CA ASP A 142 17.34 7.68 -15.65
C ASP A 142 17.38 8.97 -14.81
N SER A 143 18.60 9.41 -14.50
CA SER A 143 18.86 10.60 -13.69
C SER A 143 18.57 11.93 -14.40
N VAL A 144 18.46 11.93 -15.74
CA VAL A 144 18.15 13.11 -16.55
C VAL A 144 16.66 13.37 -16.53
N SER A 145 15.86 12.35 -16.80
CA SER A 145 14.40 12.45 -16.86
C SER A 145 13.70 12.20 -15.51
N GLY A 146 14.42 11.68 -14.51
CA GLY A 146 13.89 11.32 -13.20
C GLY A 146 13.00 10.09 -13.25
N GLN A 147 13.19 9.23 -14.24
CA GLN A 147 12.33 8.07 -14.46
C GLN A 147 12.90 6.85 -13.77
N TYR A 148 12.03 6.14 -13.08
CA TYR A 148 12.39 4.96 -12.32
C TYR A 148 11.56 3.78 -12.79
N ARG A 149 12.24 2.73 -13.23
CA ARG A 149 11.64 1.44 -13.58
C ARG A 149 12.01 0.42 -12.53
N CYS A 150 11.01 -0.13 -11.87
CA CYS A 150 11.21 -1.20 -10.89
C CYS A 150 10.19 -2.31 -10.98
N VAL A 151 10.67 -3.45 -10.52
CA VAL A 151 9.90 -4.53 -9.97
C VAL A 151 9.99 -4.32 -8.44
N PHE A 152 8.95 -3.76 -7.83
CA PHE A 152 8.61 -3.77 -6.39
C PHE A 152 9.70 -3.87 -5.30
N GLU A 153 10.56 -2.86 -5.15
CA GLU A 153 11.43 -2.71 -3.96
C GLU A 153 11.06 -1.46 -3.13
N SER A 154 11.61 -1.32 -1.91
CA SER A 154 11.62 -0.09 -1.13
C SER A 154 12.38 1.04 -1.86
N LEU A 155 11.67 1.68 -2.79
CA LEU A 155 12.15 2.75 -3.67
C LEU A 155 12.83 3.93 -2.96
N SER A 156 12.38 4.26 -1.76
CA SER A 156 12.71 5.54 -1.12
C SER A 156 14.20 5.69 -0.85
N LEU A 157 14.87 4.65 -0.33
CA LEU A 157 16.31 4.71 -0.04
C LEU A 157 17.13 4.80 -1.33
N PHE A 158 16.77 4.03 -2.37
CA PHE A 158 17.46 4.05 -3.66
C PHE A 158 17.41 5.42 -4.36
N LEU A 159 16.25 6.10 -4.27
CA LEU A 159 16.04 7.41 -4.87
C LEU A 159 16.70 8.54 -4.08
N GLU A 160 16.71 8.44 -2.75
CA GLU A 160 17.26 9.47 -1.86
C GLU A 160 18.76 9.71 -2.09
N ASP A 161 19.52 8.65 -2.37
CA ASP A 161 20.96 8.73 -2.71
C ASP A 161 21.23 9.44 -4.05
N ARG A 162 20.20 9.65 -4.86
CA ARG A 162 20.30 10.21 -6.22
C ARG A 162 19.63 11.58 -6.37
N ASP A 163 19.28 12.22 -5.25
CA ASP A 163 18.53 13.50 -5.20
C ASP A 163 17.13 13.43 -5.81
N TYR A 164 16.48 12.29 -5.68
CA TYR A 164 15.08 12.10 -6.05
C TYR A 164 14.26 11.57 -4.87
N ILE A 165 12.95 11.70 -4.96
CA ILE A 165 12.01 11.12 -4.00
C ILE A 165 10.87 10.42 -4.72
N MET A 166 10.23 9.49 -4.04
CA MET A 166 8.96 8.92 -4.50
C MET A 166 7.85 9.99 -4.49
N PRO A 167 7.03 10.14 -5.55
CA PRO A 167 5.90 11.09 -5.57
C PRO A 167 4.78 10.70 -4.59
N LEU A 168 4.77 9.45 -4.13
CA LEU A 168 3.83 8.88 -3.18
C LEU A 168 4.53 8.62 -1.84
N ASP A 169 3.84 8.89 -0.73
CA ASP A 169 4.30 8.56 0.63
C ASP A 169 3.10 8.15 1.50
N LEU A 170 3.22 7.01 2.17
CA LEU A 170 2.15 6.34 2.90
C LEU A 170 2.64 5.90 4.27
N GLY A 171 1.72 5.80 5.25
CA GLY A 171 2.04 5.21 6.55
C GLY A 171 2.53 3.76 6.45
N ALA A 172 2.06 3.03 5.44
CA ALA A 172 2.43 1.65 5.15
C ALA A 172 3.73 1.51 4.32
N LYS A 173 4.53 2.57 4.14
CA LYS A 173 5.72 2.56 3.26
C LYS A 173 6.75 1.46 3.55
N GLY A 174 6.78 0.93 4.78
CA GLY A 174 7.71 -0.13 5.17
C GLY A 174 7.33 -1.52 4.64
N SER A 175 6.09 -1.71 4.22
CA SER A 175 5.57 -3.01 3.74
C SER A 175 4.78 -2.91 2.45
N CYS A 176 4.24 -1.75 2.07
CA CYS A 176 3.48 -1.59 0.84
C CYS A 176 4.37 -1.75 -0.41
N HIS A 177 3.78 -2.30 -1.46
CA HIS A 177 4.42 -2.70 -2.70
C HIS A 177 4.01 -1.75 -3.83
N ILE A 178 4.94 -1.35 -4.73
CA ILE A 178 4.64 -0.32 -5.74
C ILE A 178 3.47 -0.66 -6.67
N GLY A 179 3.40 -1.86 -7.23
CA GLY A 179 2.23 -2.24 -8.04
C GLY A 179 0.98 -2.49 -7.20
N GLY A 180 1.09 -2.73 -5.89
CA GLY A 180 -0.07 -2.66 -4.99
C GLY A 180 -0.59 -1.22 -4.85
N ASN A 181 0.33 -0.26 -4.71
CA ASN A 181 -0.01 1.17 -4.73
C ASN A 181 -0.65 1.58 -6.06
N VAL A 182 -0.13 1.11 -7.19
CA VAL A 182 -0.70 1.39 -8.52
C VAL A 182 -2.07 0.71 -8.69
N ALA A 183 -2.19 -0.57 -8.33
CA ALA A 183 -3.44 -1.32 -8.44
C ALA A 183 -4.55 -0.72 -7.58
N THR A 184 -4.23 -0.09 -6.45
CA THR A 184 -5.19 0.60 -5.57
C THR A 184 -5.31 2.10 -5.84
N ASN A 185 -4.57 2.65 -6.81
CA ASN A 185 -4.43 4.09 -7.04
C ASN A 185 -4.17 4.89 -5.74
N ALA A 186 -3.18 4.43 -4.97
CA ALA A 186 -2.87 4.99 -3.66
C ALA A 186 -2.53 6.49 -3.73
N GLY A 187 -3.08 7.25 -2.78
CA GLY A 187 -2.90 8.71 -2.72
C GLY A 187 -1.79 9.16 -1.77
N GLY A 188 -2.03 9.08 -0.47
CA GLY A 188 -1.01 9.36 0.55
C GLY A 188 -0.73 10.83 0.87
N LEU A 189 0.28 11.05 1.71
CA LEU A 189 0.60 12.32 2.36
C LEU A 189 1.05 13.41 1.39
N ARG A 190 1.61 13.02 0.24
CA ARG A 190 2.18 13.93 -0.76
C ARG A 190 1.30 14.12 -2.00
N LEU A 191 0.07 13.58 -1.99
CA LEU A 191 -0.88 13.67 -3.11
C LEU A 191 -1.14 15.12 -3.54
N ILE A 192 -1.28 16.04 -2.57
CA ILE A 192 -1.52 17.47 -2.86
C ILE A 192 -0.38 18.08 -3.68
N CYS A 193 0.87 17.66 -3.40
CA CYS A 193 2.06 18.20 -4.03
C CYS A 193 2.35 17.59 -5.41
N TYR A 194 2.19 16.27 -5.55
CA TYR A 194 2.65 15.54 -6.74
C TYR A 194 1.53 14.91 -7.57
N GLY A 195 0.28 14.99 -7.11
CA GLY A 195 -0.88 14.47 -7.81
C GLY A 195 -1.04 12.94 -7.72
N SER A 196 -2.04 12.43 -8.44
CA SER A 196 -2.38 11.00 -8.48
C SER A 196 -1.33 10.16 -9.22
N LEU A 197 -1.31 8.86 -8.92
CA LEU A 197 -0.56 7.86 -9.68
C LEU A 197 -0.95 7.84 -11.17
N GLN A 198 -2.18 8.18 -11.52
CA GLN A 198 -2.63 8.29 -12.91
C GLN A 198 -1.79 9.28 -13.74
N GLY A 199 -1.23 10.33 -13.10
CA GLY A 199 -0.39 11.32 -13.75
C GLY A 199 1.12 11.09 -13.59
N THR A 200 1.54 10.32 -12.58
CA THR A 200 2.97 10.10 -12.27
C THR A 200 3.49 8.77 -12.80
N VAL A 201 2.63 7.77 -13.01
CA VAL A 201 2.98 6.51 -13.68
C VAL A 201 3.09 6.77 -15.18
N LEU A 202 4.25 6.46 -15.76
CA LEU A 202 4.52 6.64 -17.19
C LEU A 202 4.19 5.37 -17.98
N GLY A 203 4.45 4.20 -17.40
CA GLY A 203 4.25 2.92 -18.07
C GLY A 203 4.08 1.76 -17.10
N LEU A 204 3.44 0.70 -17.57
CA LEU A 204 3.14 -0.52 -16.82
C LEU A 204 3.41 -1.75 -17.68
N GLU A 205 3.90 -2.81 -17.05
CA GLU A 205 3.82 -4.17 -17.59
C GLU A 205 2.75 -4.92 -16.79
N VAL A 206 1.83 -5.55 -17.50
CA VAL A 206 0.71 -6.26 -16.90
C VAL A 206 0.56 -7.65 -17.51
N VAL A 207 0.43 -8.65 -16.66
CA VAL A 207 0.10 -10.02 -17.05
C VAL A 207 -1.41 -10.20 -16.94
N LEU A 208 -2.07 -10.48 -18.07
CA LEU A 208 -3.51 -10.74 -18.12
C LEU A 208 -3.86 -12.13 -17.58
N ALA A 209 -5.14 -12.35 -17.29
CA ALA A 209 -5.65 -13.63 -16.79
C ALA A 209 -5.28 -14.82 -17.71
N ASP A 210 -5.29 -14.66 -19.03
CA ASP A 210 -4.89 -15.70 -19.98
C ASP A 210 -3.37 -15.90 -20.12
N GLY A 211 -2.58 -15.09 -19.40
CA GLY A 211 -1.12 -15.11 -19.41
C GLY A 211 -0.46 -14.29 -20.51
N ARG A 212 -1.22 -13.56 -21.35
CA ARG A 212 -0.61 -12.56 -22.24
C ARG A 212 0.04 -11.46 -21.43
N VAL A 213 1.22 -11.03 -21.86
CA VAL A 213 1.94 -9.88 -21.28
C VAL A 213 1.62 -8.66 -22.12
N LEU A 214 1.05 -7.65 -21.47
CA LEU A 214 0.87 -6.31 -22.01
C LEU A 214 2.06 -5.46 -21.58
N ASP A 215 2.97 -5.20 -22.50
CA ASP A 215 4.10 -4.30 -22.28
C ASP A 215 3.75 -2.88 -22.74
N TYR A 216 3.47 -2.03 -21.77
CA TYR A 216 3.34 -0.58 -21.95
C TYR A 216 4.35 0.14 -21.06
N LEU A 217 5.56 -0.39 -20.90
CA LEU A 217 6.62 0.27 -20.14
C LEU A 217 7.23 1.45 -20.92
N ALA A 218 6.39 2.39 -21.32
CA ALA A 218 6.82 3.64 -21.92
C ALA A 218 7.66 4.46 -20.92
N THR A 219 8.73 5.05 -21.44
CA THR A 219 9.59 6.03 -20.75
C THR A 219 9.30 7.45 -21.23
N LEU A 220 8.25 7.66 -22.03
CA LEU A 220 7.92 8.96 -22.55
C LEU A 220 7.04 9.73 -21.58
N ARG A 221 7.38 10.99 -21.31
CA ARG A 221 6.55 11.88 -20.48
C ARG A 221 5.24 12.25 -21.16
N LYS A 222 5.24 12.26 -22.50
CA LYS A 222 4.07 12.49 -23.34
C LYS A 222 4.10 11.47 -24.46
N ASP A 223 3.07 10.66 -24.52
CA ASP A 223 2.86 9.68 -25.57
C ASP A 223 1.36 9.62 -25.87
N ASN A 224 1.00 9.91 -27.12
CA ASN A 224 -0.37 9.98 -27.59
C ASN A 224 -0.62 8.99 -28.74
N THR A 225 0.19 7.94 -28.88
CA THR A 225 0.02 6.93 -29.93
C THR A 225 -1.05 5.90 -29.56
N GLY A 226 -2.33 6.32 -29.62
CA GLY A 226 -3.48 5.46 -29.35
C GLY A 226 -4.08 5.65 -27.96
N TYR A 227 -4.73 4.61 -27.44
CA TYR A 227 -5.41 4.67 -26.14
C TYR A 227 -4.41 4.50 -24.99
N ASP A 228 -4.64 5.26 -23.91
CA ASP A 228 -3.83 5.15 -22.70
C ASP A 228 -4.26 3.95 -21.83
N LEU A 229 -3.97 2.75 -22.31
CA LEU A 229 -4.45 1.49 -21.71
C LEU A 229 -3.92 1.26 -20.29
N LYS A 230 -2.78 1.88 -19.92
CA LYS A 230 -2.24 1.76 -18.55
C LYS A 230 -3.23 2.25 -17.50
N GLN A 231 -4.05 3.26 -17.84
CA GLN A 231 -5.02 3.87 -16.91
C GLN A 231 -6.08 2.88 -16.44
N LEU A 232 -6.43 1.89 -17.25
CA LEU A 232 -7.40 0.86 -16.88
C LEU A 232 -6.91 0.01 -15.70
N PHE A 233 -5.58 -0.18 -15.58
CA PHE A 233 -5.00 -1.00 -14.53
C PHE A 233 -4.72 -0.23 -13.24
N ILE A 234 -4.62 1.11 -13.32
CA ILE A 234 -4.44 1.98 -12.15
C ILE A 234 -5.78 2.10 -11.40
N GLY A 235 -5.85 1.53 -10.20
CA GLY A 235 -7.12 1.43 -9.45
C GLY A 235 -7.97 0.21 -9.82
N SER A 236 -7.44 -0.75 -10.59
CA SER A 236 -8.16 -1.99 -10.94
C SER A 236 -8.17 -3.05 -9.84
N GLU A 237 -7.41 -2.86 -8.77
CA GLU A 237 -7.27 -3.77 -7.63
C GLU A 237 -6.88 -5.21 -8.02
N GLY A 238 -6.19 -5.39 -9.15
CA GLY A 238 -5.74 -6.70 -9.63
C GLY A 238 -6.82 -7.52 -10.36
N THR A 239 -8.01 -6.97 -10.57
CA THR A 239 -9.13 -7.66 -11.22
C THR A 239 -9.00 -7.79 -12.74
N LEU A 240 -8.25 -6.88 -13.37
CA LEU A 240 -8.02 -6.87 -14.82
C LEU A 240 -6.69 -7.53 -15.23
N GLY A 241 -5.78 -7.73 -14.29
CA GLY A 241 -4.45 -8.28 -14.53
C GLY A 241 -3.49 -8.00 -13.38
N VAL A 242 -2.33 -8.65 -13.43
CA VAL A 242 -1.29 -8.55 -12.41
C VAL A 242 -0.20 -7.61 -12.92
N ILE A 243 0.01 -6.51 -12.21
CA ILE A 243 1.08 -5.56 -12.54
C ILE A 243 2.42 -6.19 -12.16
N SER A 244 3.30 -6.40 -13.13
CA SER A 244 4.63 -7.01 -12.93
C SER A 244 5.75 -5.97 -12.85
N ALA A 245 5.67 -4.89 -13.62
CA ALA A 245 6.65 -3.81 -13.58
C ALA A 245 5.99 -2.44 -13.73
N VAL A 246 6.63 -1.43 -13.14
CA VAL A 246 6.14 -0.04 -13.16
C VAL A 246 7.27 0.89 -13.58
N THR A 247 6.98 1.81 -14.50
CA THR A 247 7.81 2.98 -14.78
C THR A 247 7.11 4.22 -14.22
N ILE A 248 7.74 4.89 -13.25
CA ILE A 248 7.18 6.05 -12.57
C ILE A 248 8.11 7.25 -12.67
N LEU A 249 7.52 8.44 -12.75
CA LEU A 249 8.22 9.71 -12.68
C LEU A 249 8.49 10.10 -11.22
N CYS A 250 9.75 10.21 -10.86
CA CYS A 250 10.18 10.66 -9.53
C CYS A 250 10.51 12.17 -9.55
N PRO A 251 9.91 12.98 -8.66
CA PRO A 251 10.32 14.36 -8.49
C PRO A 251 11.70 14.47 -7.82
N ARG A 252 12.39 15.58 -8.08
CA ARG A 252 13.65 15.91 -7.39
C ARG A 252 13.42 16.07 -5.90
N LYS A 253 14.41 15.66 -5.11
CA LYS A 253 14.43 15.88 -3.66
C LYS A 253 14.44 17.39 -3.38
N PRO A 254 13.50 17.93 -2.59
CA PRO A 254 13.48 19.34 -2.26
C PRO A 254 14.71 19.70 -1.42
N LYS A 255 15.31 20.87 -1.69
CA LYS A 255 16.48 21.37 -0.94
C LYS A 255 16.13 21.76 0.50
N ALA A 256 14.88 22.14 0.75
CA ALA A 256 14.37 22.53 2.06
C ALA A 256 12.99 21.93 2.30
N VAL A 257 12.78 21.39 3.50
CA VAL A 257 11.50 20.85 3.96
C VAL A 257 11.20 21.45 5.33
N ASN A 258 10.05 22.13 5.46
CA ASN A 258 9.60 22.72 6.71
C ASN A 258 8.28 22.08 7.13
N VAL A 259 8.13 21.76 8.42
CA VAL A 259 6.91 21.18 8.99
C VAL A 259 6.44 22.07 10.14
N ALA A 260 5.19 22.51 10.09
CA ALA A 260 4.55 23.26 11.17
C ALA A 260 3.37 22.47 11.72
N PHE A 261 3.34 22.24 13.03
CA PHE A 261 2.23 21.60 13.74
C PHE A 261 1.42 22.67 14.47
N LEU A 262 0.16 22.84 14.10
CA LEU A 262 -0.69 23.93 14.61
C LEU A 262 -1.82 23.35 15.47
N GLY A 263 -1.78 23.63 16.78
CA GLY A 263 -2.87 23.32 17.69
C GLY A 263 -3.94 24.42 17.68
N ARG A 264 -5.22 24.04 17.72
CA ARG A 264 -6.33 24.99 17.84
C ARG A 264 -7.40 24.44 18.78
N SER A 265 -8.00 25.30 19.60
CA SER A 265 -9.16 24.98 20.43
C SER A 265 -10.48 25.24 19.67
N GLY A 266 -11.43 24.29 19.76
CA GLY A 266 -12.82 24.41 19.26
C GLY A 266 -13.16 23.62 17.98
N ASN A 267 -14.47 23.42 17.73
CA ASN A 267 -15.01 22.51 16.69
C ASN A 267 -15.30 23.14 15.31
N ARG A 268 -14.74 24.32 14.99
CA ARG A 268 -14.93 24.91 13.64
C ARG A 268 -13.95 24.29 12.65
N ALA A 269 -14.45 23.80 11.52
CA ALA A 269 -13.62 23.32 10.42
C ALA A 269 -12.61 24.40 10.00
N VAL A 270 -11.38 23.98 9.68
CA VAL A 270 -10.31 24.88 9.25
C VAL A 270 -10.64 25.42 7.86
N HIS A 271 -11.25 26.60 7.79
CA HIS A 271 -11.57 27.29 6.52
C HIS A 271 -10.38 28.07 5.93
N ARG A 272 -9.19 28.03 6.52
CA ARG A 272 -8.06 28.85 6.04
C ARG A 272 -7.11 28.04 5.16
N TYR A 273 -7.41 28.02 3.87
CA TYR A 273 -6.42 27.79 2.81
C TYR A 273 -6.60 28.84 1.68
N GLU A 274 -6.76 30.10 2.06
CA GLU A 274 -6.68 31.23 1.13
C GLU A 274 -5.34 31.93 1.29
N ARG A 275 -4.58 32.06 0.20
CA ARG A 275 -3.32 32.81 0.16
C ARG A 275 -3.57 34.27 0.51
N THR A 276 -2.78 34.80 1.45
CA THR A 276 -2.39 36.21 1.44
C THR A 276 -1.59 36.47 0.15
N PRO A 277 -2.01 37.38 -0.75
CA PRO A 277 -1.14 37.84 -1.81
C PRO A 277 -0.30 38.99 -1.26
N GLU A 278 1.02 38.82 -1.14
CA GLU A 278 1.99 39.89 -1.45
C GLU A 278 3.46 39.47 -1.34
N ARG A 279 4.13 39.61 -2.48
CA ARG A 279 5.53 40.03 -2.74
C ARG A 279 6.72 39.07 -2.47
N GLN A 280 7.39 38.86 -3.61
CA GLN A 280 8.84 38.68 -3.86
C GLN A 280 9.44 37.26 -3.86
N GLY A 281 10.02 36.92 -5.02
CA GLY A 281 11.03 35.88 -5.17
C GLY A 281 10.54 34.61 -5.87
N GLN A 282 11.12 34.29 -7.02
CA GLN A 282 10.93 33.03 -7.73
C GLN A 282 11.35 31.83 -6.86
N GLU A 283 10.43 31.20 -6.14
CA GLU A 283 10.63 29.83 -5.65
C GLU A 283 9.34 29.02 -5.76
N CYS A 284 9.53 27.73 -6.02
CA CYS A 284 8.60 26.71 -6.49
C CYS A 284 7.11 26.89 -6.12
N GLY A 285 6.27 26.82 -7.15
CA GLY A 285 4.83 27.02 -7.07
C GLY A 285 4.13 25.99 -6.19
N GLY A 286 3.69 26.44 -5.02
CA GLY A 286 2.66 25.74 -4.23
C GLY A 286 1.30 25.79 -4.92
N ILE A 287 0.62 24.66 -4.94
CA ILE A 287 -0.62 24.37 -5.66
C ILE A 287 -1.74 25.40 -5.37
N ARG A 288 -2.41 25.84 -6.44
CA ARG A 288 -3.76 26.40 -6.42
C ARG A 288 -4.74 25.28 -6.73
N THR A 289 -5.72 25.06 -5.86
CA THR A 289 -6.96 24.39 -6.23
C THR A 289 -8.12 25.15 -5.60
N ARG A 290 -9.03 25.63 -6.45
CA ARG A 290 -10.33 26.20 -6.07
C ARG A 290 -11.31 25.08 -5.81
N TRP A 291 -11.98 25.11 -4.66
CA TRP A 291 -13.37 24.69 -4.43
C TRP A 291 -13.94 25.58 -3.34
#